data_AF-A0A0D2MG02-F1
#
_entry.id   AF-A0A0D2MG02-F1
#
_cell.length_a   1.000
_cell.length_b   1.000
_cell.length_c   1.000
_cell.angle_alpha   90.00
_cell.angle_beta   90.00
_cell.angle_gamma   90.00
#
_symmetry.space_group_name_H-M   'P 1'
#
loop_
_entity.id
_entity.type
_entity.pdbx_description
1 polymer ?
#
loop_
_entity_poly.entity_id
_entity_poly.type
_entity_poly.pdbx_seq_one_letter_code
_entity_poly.pdbx_strand_id
1 'polypeptide(L)'
;MAEVDDTLKRLRAAVPADPMLAEEVGTEQVAEVVSRWTGIPTTRLQQTERDKLMHLAAELHKRVVGQDTAVDAVAAAVLRSRAGLAARNRGSSFLFLGPTGVGKTELAKALAQQLFDDEKMMIRLDMSEYMEKHSVSRLVGAPPGYVGHEEGGQLTEAVRRKPYAVVLFDEVEKAHPEVFNILLSVLDDGRVTDSKGRTVSFANTIVILTSNLGSQFLLEAAVAQSSRPTTPDAGRPRTPVTMAAAKELALGAVKRHFPPEFLNRLDDIVCFDPLAKGQLIGVARLMAQELNDRLAPKNITLAMTDAALEYAVAASYEPAYGARPLRRWLEHHIITDLSRMIISGELEDSTTVTCDYSGITGTLAYSSEPKPVLPGAATPRSNGKRPINLEPMGYTVEDPDDDDDEMRE
;
A
#
# COMPACT_ATOMS: atom_id res chain seq x y z
N MET A 1 -50.98 -40.67 1.77
CA MET A 1 -50.17 -40.03 0.70
C MET A 1 -51.01 -39.06 -0.11
N ALA A 2 -52.11 -39.48 -0.75
CA ALA A 2 -52.96 -38.58 -1.53
C ALA A 2 -53.67 -37.47 -0.71
N GLU A 3 -54.14 -37.76 0.50
CA GLU A 3 -54.75 -36.76 1.39
C GLU A 3 -53.75 -35.72 1.91
N VAL A 4 -52.51 -36.13 2.16
CA VAL A 4 -51.45 -35.21 2.63
C VAL A 4 -51.07 -34.23 1.53
N ASP A 5 -51.00 -34.70 0.28
CA ASP A 5 -50.70 -33.88 -0.89
C ASP A 5 -51.84 -32.88 -1.22
N ASP A 6 -53.09 -33.31 -1.05
CA ASP A 6 -54.26 -32.42 -1.24
C ASP A 6 -54.38 -31.38 -0.11
N THR A 7 -54.01 -31.76 1.12
CA THR A 7 -53.97 -30.83 2.26
C THR A 7 -52.84 -29.80 2.10
N LEU A 8 -51.66 -30.20 1.61
CA LEU A 8 -50.55 -29.31 1.27
C LEU A 8 -50.89 -28.34 0.13
N LYS A 9 -51.63 -28.80 -0.89
CA LYS A 9 -52.12 -27.93 -1.98
C LYS A 9 -53.12 -26.88 -1.48
N ARG A 10 -54.03 -27.25 -0.58
CA ARG A 10 -55.01 -26.30 -0.01
C ARG A 10 -54.35 -25.28 0.92
N LEU A 11 -53.34 -25.68 1.69
CA LEU A 11 -52.54 -24.78 2.53
C LEU A 11 -51.75 -23.77 1.68
N ARG A 12 -51.12 -24.21 0.58
CA ARG A 12 -50.40 -23.33 -0.36
C ARG A 12 -51.31 -22.33 -1.09
N ALA A 13 -52.58 -22.69 -1.33
CA ALA A 13 -53.54 -21.80 -1.98
C ALA A 13 -54.17 -20.76 -1.04
N ALA A 14 -54.07 -20.96 0.29
CA ALA A 14 -54.73 -20.13 1.30
C ALA A 14 -53.84 -19.04 1.91
N VAL A 15 -52.53 -19.06 1.64
CA VAL A 15 -51.59 -18.03 2.10
C VAL A 15 -51.35 -17.06 0.94
N PRO A 16 -51.68 -15.77 1.08
CA PRO A 16 -51.27 -14.77 0.11
C PRO A 16 -49.75 -14.81 0.05
N ALA A 17 -49.19 -15.06 -1.13
CA ALA A 17 -47.74 -15.00 -1.34
C ALA A 17 -47.29 -13.55 -1.05
N ASP A 18 -46.83 -13.31 0.17
CA ASP A 18 -46.04 -12.13 0.47
C ASP A 18 -44.71 -12.31 -0.27
N PRO A 19 -44.37 -11.48 -1.28
CA PRO A 19 -43.19 -11.65 -2.11
C PRO A 19 -41.87 -11.59 -1.33
N MET A 20 -41.92 -11.26 -0.04
CA MET A 20 -40.76 -11.03 0.81
C MET A 20 -40.19 -12.28 1.51
N LEU A 21 -40.86 -13.44 1.48
CA LEU A 21 -40.38 -14.66 2.16
C LEU A 21 -40.34 -15.84 1.18
N ALA A 22 -39.15 -16.11 0.62
CA ALA A 22 -38.91 -17.34 -0.13
C ALA A 22 -38.92 -18.54 0.84
N GLU A 23 -39.82 -19.51 0.61
CA GLU A 23 -39.90 -20.75 1.41
C GLU A 23 -38.71 -21.70 1.18
N GLU A 24 -37.94 -21.52 0.11
CA GLU A 24 -36.78 -22.36 -0.24
C GLU A 24 -35.50 -21.54 -0.32
N VAL A 25 -34.41 -22.09 0.25
CA VAL A 25 -33.07 -21.50 0.18
C VAL A 25 -32.42 -21.89 -1.14
N GLY A 26 -32.34 -20.96 -2.08
CA GLY A 26 -31.64 -21.10 -3.36
C GLY A 26 -30.17 -20.69 -3.27
N THR A 27 -29.45 -20.86 -4.39
CA THR A 27 -28.01 -20.52 -4.51
C THR A 27 -27.72 -19.05 -4.23
N GLU A 28 -28.66 -18.15 -4.53
CA GLU A 28 -28.52 -16.70 -4.29
C GLU A 28 -28.58 -16.37 -2.80
N GLN A 29 -29.50 -16.97 -2.04
CA GLN A 29 -29.57 -16.77 -0.59
C GLN A 29 -28.34 -17.37 0.13
N VAL A 30 -27.84 -18.54 -0.31
CA VAL A 30 -26.59 -19.11 0.22
C VAL A 30 -25.42 -18.16 -0.05
N ALA A 31 -25.34 -17.63 -1.27
CA ALA A 31 -24.29 -16.72 -1.67
C ALA A 31 -24.32 -15.38 -0.90
N GLU A 32 -25.51 -14.83 -0.63
CA GLU A 32 -25.66 -13.63 0.18
C GLU A 32 -25.19 -13.85 1.63
N VAL A 33 -25.54 -14.98 2.24
CA VAL A 33 -25.09 -15.31 3.60
C VAL A 33 -23.58 -15.51 3.66
N VAL A 34 -23.00 -16.24 2.69
CA VAL A 34 -21.54 -16.42 2.60
C VAL A 34 -20.86 -15.07 2.40
N SER A 35 -21.36 -14.24 1.48
CA SER A 35 -20.84 -12.90 1.25
C SER A 35 -20.90 -12.01 2.48
N ARG A 36 -21.96 -12.12 3.29
CA ARG A 36 -22.09 -11.32 4.51
C ARG A 36 -21.16 -11.81 5.62
N TRP A 37 -20.89 -13.12 5.69
CA TRP A 37 -19.94 -13.69 6.65
C TRP A 37 -18.48 -13.41 6.27
N THR A 38 -18.17 -13.46 4.97
CA THR A 38 -16.81 -13.26 4.47
C THR A 38 -16.50 -11.80 4.12
N GLY A 39 -17.54 -10.97 3.97
CA GLY A 39 -17.45 -9.61 3.41
C GLY A 39 -17.33 -9.58 1.89
N ILE A 40 -17.46 -10.71 1.18
CA ILE A 40 -17.02 -10.84 -0.22
C ILE A 40 -18.08 -11.51 -1.09
N PRO A 41 -18.57 -10.87 -2.18
CA PRO A 41 -19.65 -11.37 -3.03
C PRO A 41 -19.34 -12.72 -3.68
N THR A 42 -20.25 -13.69 -3.54
CA THR A 42 -20.18 -14.99 -4.23
C THR A 42 -21.17 -15.13 -5.40
N THR A 43 -21.92 -14.07 -5.73
CA THR A 43 -22.81 -13.98 -6.91
C THR A 43 -22.16 -13.22 -8.07
N ARG A 44 -22.86 -13.13 -9.23
CA ARG A 44 -22.52 -12.18 -10.31
C ARG A 44 -22.15 -10.81 -9.73
N LEU A 45 -21.07 -10.21 -10.24
CA LEU A 45 -20.60 -8.86 -9.87
C LEU A 45 -21.80 -7.92 -9.75
N GLN A 46 -22.03 -7.40 -8.55
CA GLN A 46 -23.08 -6.42 -8.31
C GLN A 46 -22.75 -5.13 -9.09
N GLN A 47 -23.76 -4.32 -9.43
CA GLN A 47 -23.58 -3.07 -10.19
C GLN A 47 -22.46 -2.20 -9.59
N THR A 48 -22.47 -2.05 -8.26
CA THR A 48 -21.48 -1.28 -7.50
C THR A 48 -20.06 -1.85 -7.59
N GLU A 49 -19.91 -3.17 -7.65
CA GLU A 49 -18.59 -3.83 -7.76
C GLU A 49 -18.02 -3.67 -9.18
N ARG A 50 -18.88 -3.69 -10.21
CA ARG A 50 -18.45 -3.38 -11.58
C ARG A 50 -17.95 -1.96 -11.67
N ASP A 51 -18.66 -1.00 -11.09
CA ASP A 51 -18.26 0.40 -11.11
C ASP A 51 -16.92 0.59 -10.35
N LYS A 52 -16.73 -0.05 -9.19
CA LYS A 52 -15.44 -0.08 -8.48
C LYS A 52 -14.31 -0.61 -9.37
N LEU A 53 -14.53 -1.71 -10.08
CA LEU A 53 -13.50 -2.31 -10.96
C LEU A 53 -13.20 -1.44 -12.19
N MET A 54 -14.22 -0.80 -12.78
CA MET A 54 -14.05 0.09 -13.92
C MET A 54 -13.27 1.37 -13.56
N HIS A 55 -13.35 1.81 -12.31
CA HIS A 55 -12.63 2.98 -11.80
C HIS A 55 -11.43 2.63 -10.91
N LEU A 56 -11.00 1.36 -10.90
CA LEU A 56 -9.97 0.87 -9.99
C LEU A 56 -8.67 1.68 -10.07
N ALA A 57 -8.17 1.97 -11.26
CA ALA A 57 -6.94 2.76 -11.43
C ALA A 57 -7.06 4.16 -10.79
N ALA A 58 -8.19 4.85 -11.02
CA ALA A 58 -8.45 6.16 -10.43
C ALA A 58 -8.56 6.11 -8.90
N GLU A 59 -9.20 5.08 -8.36
CA GLU A 59 -9.29 4.86 -6.92
C GLU A 59 -7.93 4.55 -6.27
N LEU A 60 -7.07 3.77 -6.96
CA LEU A 60 -5.71 3.50 -6.51
C LEU A 60 -4.85 4.79 -6.51
N HIS A 61 -5.00 5.66 -7.50
CA HIS A 61 -4.29 6.94 -7.58
C HIS A 61 -4.64 7.94 -6.48
N LYS A 62 -5.76 7.77 -5.77
CA LYS A 62 -6.05 8.56 -4.56
C LYS A 62 -5.04 8.31 -3.44
N ARG A 63 -4.36 7.16 -3.44
CA ARG A 63 -3.34 6.78 -2.45
C ARG A 63 -1.93 6.67 -3.05
N VAL A 64 -1.83 6.26 -4.31
CA VAL A 64 -0.54 6.06 -5.00
C VAL A 64 -0.27 7.23 -5.94
N VAL A 65 0.67 8.08 -5.55
CA VAL A 65 1.05 9.26 -6.31
C VAL A 65 2.07 8.90 -7.38
N GLY A 66 1.76 9.26 -8.63
CA GLY A 66 2.52 8.83 -9.79
C GLY A 66 2.38 7.33 -10.04
N GLN A 67 3.43 6.72 -10.60
CA GLN A 67 3.47 5.29 -10.90
C GLN A 67 2.34 4.85 -11.85
N ASP A 68 1.94 5.72 -12.79
CA ASP A 68 0.78 5.52 -13.67
C ASP A 68 0.85 4.18 -14.41
N THR A 69 2.00 3.85 -14.99
CA THR A 69 2.23 2.56 -15.67
C THR A 69 2.03 1.37 -14.73
N ALA A 70 2.41 1.50 -13.46
CA ALA A 70 2.27 0.42 -12.49
C ALA A 70 0.83 0.22 -12.05
N VAL A 71 0.12 1.32 -11.78
CA VAL A 71 -1.29 1.31 -11.40
C VAL A 71 -2.14 0.75 -12.54
N ASP A 72 -1.91 1.20 -13.77
CA ASP A 72 -2.64 0.74 -14.95
C ASP A 72 -2.41 -0.75 -15.23
N ALA A 73 -1.17 -1.23 -15.14
CA ALA A 73 -0.85 -2.64 -15.34
C ALA A 73 -1.57 -3.55 -14.34
N VAL A 74 -1.55 -3.17 -13.05
CA VAL A 74 -2.23 -3.91 -11.97
C VAL A 74 -3.74 -3.87 -12.15
N ALA A 75 -4.32 -2.69 -12.40
CA ALA A 75 -5.76 -2.55 -12.60
C ALA A 75 -6.25 -3.38 -13.79
N ALA A 76 -5.53 -3.36 -14.92
CA ALA A 76 -5.86 -4.14 -16.10
C ALA A 76 -5.79 -5.66 -15.84
N ALA A 77 -4.78 -6.12 -15.10
CA ALA A 77 -4.65 -7.53 -14.74
C ALA A 77 -5.76 -8.02 -13.79
N VAL A 78 -6.13 -7.20 -12.79
CA VAL A 78 -7.25 -7.49 -11.90
C VAL A 78 -8.57 -7.54 -12.68
N LEU A 79 -8.78 -6.60 -13.61
CA LEU A 79 -9.97 -6.59 -14.45
C LEU A 79 -10.07 -7.86 -15.32
N ARG A 80 -8.96 -8.30 -15.93
CA ARG A 80 -8.91 -9.57 -16.70
C ARG A 80 -9.27 -10.78 -15.83
N SER A 81 -8.74 -10.83 -14.60
CA SER A 81 -9.03 -11.90 -13.64
C SER A 81 -10.51 -11.92 -13.24
N ARG A 82 -11.07 -10.77 -12.88
CA ARG A 82 -12.50 -10.66 -12.49
C ARG A 82 -13.46 -10.90 -13.65
N ALA A 83 -13.05 -10.66 -14.89
CA ALA A 83 -13.80 -11.01 -16.09
C ALA A 83 -13.78 -12.51 -16.42
N GLY A 84 -13.01 -13.33 -15.68
CA GLY A 84 -12.82 -14.75 -15.99
C GLY A 84 -11.99 -14.99 -17.25
N LEU A 85 -11.25 -13.97 -17.71
CA LEU A 85 -10.40 -14.02 -18.90
C LEU A 85 -8.92 -14.26 -18.56
N ALA A 86 -8.60 -14.51 -17.29
CA ALA A 86 -7.27 -14.93 -16.89
C ALA A 86 -6.97 -16.33 -17.44
N ALA A 87 -5.74 -16.53 -17.91
CA ALA A 87 -5.31 -17.77 -18.56
C ALA A 87 -5.29 -18.99 -17.63
N ARG A 88 -5.43 -18.81 -16.30
CA ARG A 88 -5.20 -19.83 -15.28
C ARG A 88 -6.20 -19.70 -14.15
N ASN A 89 -6.57 -20.83 -13.56
CA ASN A 89 -7.47 -20.92 -12.40
C ASN A 89 -6.74 -20.59 -11.09
N ARG A 90 -6.00 -19.46 -11.08
CA ARG A 90 -5.22 -18.98 -9.94
C ARG A 90 -5.39 -17.47 -9.78
N GLY A 91 -5.02 -16.97 -8.61
CA GLY A 91 -4.99 -15.55 -8.30
C GLY A 91 -4.02 -14.77 -9.20
N SER A 92 -4.24 -13.45 -9.29
CA SER A 92 -3.34 -12.56 -10.03
C SER A 92 -1.98 -12.46 -9.34
N SER A 93 -0.89 -12.42 -10.11
CA SER A 93 0.47 -12.36 -9.56
C SER A 93 1.37 -11.33 -10.21
N PHE A 94 2.09 -10.57 -9.39
CA PHE A 94 2.94 -9.45 -9.84
C PHE A 94 4.30 -9.45 -9.14
N LEU A 95 5.36 -9.10 -9.88
CA LEU A 95 6.62 -8.68 -9.30
C LEU A 95 6.78 -7.16 -9.43
N PHE A 96 6.74 -6.47 -8.30
CA PHE A 96 6.97 -5.03 -8.21
C PHE A 96 8.46 -4.74 -8.06
N LEU A 97 9.05 -4.17 -9.09
CA LEU A 97 10.46 -3.82 -9.17
C LEU A 97 10.66 -2.32 -8.98
N GLY A 98 11.63 -1.89 -8.17
CA GLY A 98 12.01 -0.47 -8.11
C GLY A 98 12.74 -0.10 -6.82
N PRO A 99 13.14 1.17 -6.64
CA PRO A 99 13.80 1.63 -5.42
C PRO A 99 12.91 1.54 -4.17
N THR A 100 13.50 1.71 -2.99
CA THR A 100 12.72 1.75 -1.74
C THR A 100 11.89 3.04 -1.66
N GLY A 101 10.74 2.99 -0.98
CA GLY A 101 9.95 4.19 -0.71
C GLY A 101 9.20 4.80 -1.90
N VAL A 102 9.15 4.14 -3.06
CA VAL A 102 8.48 4.66 -4.28
C VAL A 102 6.98 4.30 -4.40
N GLY A 103 6.44 3.48 -3.49
CA GLY A 103 5.00 3.15 -3.45
C GLY A 103 4.64 1.69 -3.70
N LYS A 104 5.60 0.75 -3.81
CA LYS A 104 5.32 -0.69 -4.01
C LYS A 104 4.33 -1.27 -2.99
N THR A 105 4.64 -1.10 -1.70
CA THR A 105 3.77 -1.57 -0.60
C THR A 105 2.49 -0.75 -0.49
N GLU A 106 2.52 0.53 -0.84
CA GLU A 106 1.33 1.40 -0.81
C GLU A 106 0.31 0.97 -1.87
N LEU A 107 0.76 0.58 -3.06
CA LEU A 107 -0.12 0.02 -4.08
C LEU A 107 -0.76 -1.30 -3.62
N ALA A 108 -0.02 -2.16 -2.93
CA ALA A 108 -0.57 -3.40 -2.36
C ALA A 108 -1.65 -3.13 -1.30
N LYS A 109 -1.42 -2.15 -0.42
CA LYS A 109 -2.38 -1.70 0.60
C LYS A 109 -3.62 -1.07 -0.02
N ALA A 110 -3.44 -0.19 -0.99
CA ALA A 110 -4.52 0.43 -1.73
C ALA A 110 -5.36 -0.63 -2.46
N LEU A 111 -4.73 -1.64 -3.04
CA LEU A 111 -5.42 -2.74 -3.69
C LEU A 111 -6.25 -3.58 -2.71
N ALA A 112 -5.70 -3.89 -1.53
CA ALA A 112 -6.45 -4.58 -0.48
C ALA A 112 -7.69 -3.77 -0.05
N GLN A 113 -7.52 -2.46 0.17
CA GLN A 113 -8.62 -1.56 0.51
C GLN A 113 -9.69 -1.50 -0.59
N GLN A 114 -9.31 -1.43 -1.86
CA GLN A 114 -10.28 -1.28 -2.96
C GLN A 114 -11.02 -2.57 -3.31
N LEU A 115 -10.38 -3.73 -3.16
CA LEU A 115 -10.97 -5.02 -3.54
C LEU A 115 -11.65 -5.75 -2.38
N PHE A 116 -11.23 -5.49 -1.15
CA PHE A 116 -11.72 -6.20 0.04
C PHE A 116 -12.26 -5.26 1.12
N ASP A 117 -12.40 -3.96 0.82
CA ASP A 117 -12.91 -2.91 1.70
C ASP A 117 -12.15 -2.75 3.04
N ASP A 118 -11.00 -3.42 3.20
CA ASP A 118 -10.16 -3.38 4.39
C ASP A 118 -8.67 -3.60 4.04
N GLU A 119 -7.82 -2.61 4.31
CA GLU A 119 -6.36 -2.73 4.17
C GLU A 119 -5.76 -3.90 4.96
N LYS A 120 -6.40 -4.34 6.06
CA LYS A 120 -5.97 -5.50 6.86
C LYS A 120 -6.22 -6.83 6.16
N MET A 121 -6.86 -6.83 4.99
CA MET A 121 -6.92 -7.98 4.06
C MET A 121 -5.65 -8.08 3.21
N MET A 122 -4.54 -7.55 3.73
CA MET A 122 -3.19 -7.81 3.27
C MET A 122 -2.44 -8.71 4.26
N ILE A 123 -1.93 -9.84 3.78
CA ILE A 123 -1.00 -10.72 4.50
C ILE A 123 0.40 -10.33 4.03
N ARG A 124 1.22 -9.79 4.93
CA ARG A 124 2.59 -9.37 4.61
C ARG A 124 3.60 -10.34 5.23
N LEU A 125 4.55 -10.78 4.42
CA LEU A 125 5.66 -11.64 4.81
C LEU A 125 6.97 -10.97 4.35
N ASP A 126 7.88 -10.70 5.30
CA ASP A 126 9.22 -10.19 5.00
C ASP A 126 10.14 -11.36 4.65
N MET A 127 10.64 -11.39 3.41
CA MET A 127 11.48 -12.48 2.93
C MET A 127 12.90 -12.49 3.53
N SER A 128 13.30 -11.41 4.19
CA SER A 128 14.53 -11.38 5.00
C SER A 128 14.44 -12.32 6.21
N GLU A 129 13.24 -12.61 6.73
CA GLU A 129 13.07 -13.63 7.78
C GLU A 129 13.24 -15.08 7.25
N TYR A 130 13.28 -15.25 5.93
CA TYR A 130 13.32 -16.53 5.24
C TYR A 130 14.63 -16.76 4.46
N MET A 131 15.71 -16.07 4.86
CA MET A 131 17.05 -16.20 4.26
C MET A 131 17.70 -17.57 4.50
N GLU A 132 17.32 -18.25 5.58
CA GLU A 132 17.92 -19.50 6.01
C GLU A 132 17.03 -20.70 5.68
N LYS A 133 17.63 -21.84 5.33
CA LYS A 133 16.88 -23.04 4.94
C LYS A 133 15.85 -23.50 5.98
N HIS A 134 16.20 -23.44 7.27
CA HIS A 134 15.30 -23.92 8.32
C HIS A 134 14.10 -22.99 8.54
N SER A 135 14.24 -21.68 8.26
CA SER A 135 13.14 -20.74 8.43
C SER A 135 12.07 -20.87 7.35
N VAL A 136 12.40 -21.44 6.17
CA VAL A 136 11.44 -21.78 5.09
C VAL A 136 10.31 -22.66 5.59
N SER A 137 10.60 -23.61 6.49
CA SER A 137 9.58 -24.49 7.07
C SER A 137 8.49 -23.72 7.82
N ARG A 138 8.77 -22.51 8.33
CA ARG A 138 7.76 -21.67 8.98
C ARG A 138 6.66 -21.19 8.04
N LEU A 139 6.90 -21.12 6.71
CA LEU A 139 5.85 -20.72 5.75
C LEU A 139 4.73 -21.76 5.65
N VAL A 140 5.09 -23.04 5.59
CA VAL A 140 4.16 -24.16 5.36
C VAL A 140 3.91 -25.02 6.58
N GLY A 141 4.69 -24.82 7.64
CA GLY A 141 4.65 -25.58 8.89
C GLY A 141 5.84 -26.52 9.02
N ALA A 142 6.31 -26.72 10.25
CA ALA A 142 7.36 -27.69 10.52
C ALA A 142 6.86 -29.12 10.22
N PRO A 143 7.72 -30.06 9.79
CA PRO A 143 7.34 -31.46 9.60
C PRO A 143 6.90 -32.15 10.92
N PRO A 144 6.16 -33.26 10.85
CA PRO A 144 5.84 -34.07 12.03
C PRO A 144 7.11 -34.45 12.81
N GLY A 145 7.10 -34.21 14.12
CA GLY A 145 8.23 -34.50 15.03
C GLY A 145 9.18 -33.33 15.31
N TYR A 146 8.95 -32.15 14.73
CA TYR A 146 9.72 -30.92 15.01
C TYR A 146 8.94 -29.95 15.89
N VAL A 147 9.65 -29.10 16.65
CA VAL A 147 9.04 -28.00 17.43
C VAL A 147 8.30 -27.05 16.49
N GLY A 148 7.07 -26.66 16.85
CA GLY A 148 6.21 -25.81 16.02
C GLY A 148 5.33 -26.56 15.00
N HIS A 149 5.36 -27.90 14.97
CA HIS A 149 4.47 -28.70 14.11
C HIS A 149 2.98 -28.42 14.39
N GLU A 150 2.60 -28.17 15.63
CA GLU A 150 1.21 -27.89 16.03
C GLU A 150 0.68 -26.57 15.45
N GLU A 151 1.53 -25.55 15.30
CA GLU A 151 1.15 -24.16 14.99
C GLU A 151 0.76 -23.92 13.52
N GLY A 152 1.09 -24.85 12.62
CA GLY A 152 0.88 -24.70 11.18
C GLY A 152 1.86 -23.73 10.54
N GLY A 153 1.73 -23.51 9.23
CA GLY A 153 2.58 -22.56 8.49
C GLY A 153 2.03 -21.14 8.54
N GLN A 154 2.89 -20.14 8.66
CA GLN A 154 2.50 -18.73 8.68
C GLN A 154 1.72 -18.34 7.41
N LEU A 155 2.20 -18.76 6.24
CA LEU A 155 1.53 -18.47 4.97
C LEU A 155 0.25 -19.31 4.83
N THR A 156 0.34 -20.62 5.09
CA THR A 156 -0.80 -21.55 4.89
C THR A 156 -1.95 -21.26 5.84
N GLU A 157 -1.68 -21.00 7.12
CA GLU A 157 -2.71 -20.66 8.10
C GLU A 157 -3.31 -19.27 7.85
N ALA A 158 -2.49 -18.27 7.49
CA ALA A 158 -2.99 -16.93 7.19
C ALA A 158 -3.94 -16.94 6.00
N VAL A 159 -3.58 -17.60 4.90
CA VAL A 159 -4.43 -17.70 3.70
C VAL A 159 -5.62 -18.62 3.94
N ARG A 160 -5.50 -19.69 4.74
CA ARG A 160 -6.68 -20.50 5.12
C ARG A 160 -7.71 -19.67 5.90
N ARG A 161 -7.27 -18.77 6.78
CA ARG A 161 -8.16 -17.87 7.55
C ARG A 161 -8.70 -16.73 6.69
N LYS A 162 -7.91 -16.24 5.72
CA LYS A 162 -8.24 -15.15 4.80
C LYS A 162 -7.98 -15.59 3.35
N PRO A 163 -8.87 -16.42 2.76
CA PRO A 163 -8.67 -16.96 1.40
C PRO A 163 -8.79 -15.91 0.29
N TYR A 164 -9.29 -14.73 0.63
CA TYR A 164 -9.35 -13.55 -0.21
C TYR A 164 -8.49 -12.47 0.43
N ALA A 165 -7.29 -12.28 -0.09
CA ALA A 165 -6.34 -11.34 0.46
C ALA A 165 -5.32 -10.93 -0.61
N VAL A 166 -4.70 -9.78 -0.39
CA VAL A 166 -3.42 -9.47 -1.00
C VAL A 166 -2.33 -10.17 -0.20
N VAL A 167 -1.54 -11.04 -0.82
CA VAL A 167 -0.40 -11.70 -0.19
C VAL A 167 0.87 -11.02 -0.69
N LEU A 168 1.52 -10.25 0.20
CA LEU A 168 2.70 -9.47 -0.10
C LEU A 168 3.97 -10.18 0.41
N PHE A 169 4.82 -10.61 -0.51
CA PHE A 169 6.17 -11.10 -0.25
C PHE A 169 7.16 -9.96 -0.45
N ASP A 170 7.60 -9.34 0.65
CA ASP A 170 8.47 -8.17 0.61
C ASP A 170 9.94 -8.58 0.50
N GLU A 171 10.73 -7.88 -0.32
CA GLU A 171 12.17 -8.12 -0.54
C GLU A 171 12.52 -9.55 -0.96
N VAL A 172 11.79 -10.08 -1.95
CA VAL A 172 11.86 -11.50 -2.32
C VAL A 172 13.25 -11.96 -2.79
N GLU A 173 14.11 -11.05 -3.25
CA GLU A 173 15.51 -11.36 -3.59
C GLU A 173 16.35 -11.83 -2.40
N LYS A 174 15.89 -11.60 -1.16
CA LYS A 174 16.57 -12.04 0.06
C LYS A 174 16.19 -13.46 0.46
N ALA A 175 15.09 -14.00 -0.07
CA ALA A 175 14.60 -15.32 0.31
C ALA A 175 15.60 -16.43 0.00
N HIS A 176 15.62 -17.47 0.83
CA HIS A 176 16.29 -18.71 0.51
C HIS A 176 15.70 -19.34 -0.76
N PRO A 177 16.49 -19.96 -1.66
CA PRO A 177 15.98 -20.53 -2.91
C PRO A 177 14.83 -21.53 -2.77
N GLU A 178 14.76 -22.27 -1.66
CA GLU A 178 13.66 -23.22 -1.41
C GLU A 178 12.29 -22.54 -1.25
N VAL A 179 12.23 -21.24 -0.93
CA VAL A 179 10.99 -20.47 -0.90
C VAL A 179 10.36 -20.42 -2.30
N PHE A 180 11.17 -20.35 -3.37
CA PHE A 180 10.66 -20.29 -4.74
C PHE A 180 9.93 -21.58 -5.15
N ASN A 181 10.27 -22.74 -4.59
CA ASN A 181 9.55 -23.99 -4.86
C ASN A 181 8.11 -23.93 -4.33
N ILE A 182 7.94 -23.32 -3.14
CA ILE A 182 6.63 -23.09 -2.53
C ILE A 182 5.86 -22.07 -3.37
N LEU A 183 6.50 -20.96 -3.73
CA LEU A 183 5.89 -19.91 -4.55
C LEU A 183 5.51 -20.42 -5.94
N LEU A 184 6.31 -21.28 -6.57
CA LEU A 184 5.96 -21.90 -7.86
C LEU A 184 4.63 -22.66 -7.76
N SER A 185 4.42 -23.44 -6.69
CA SER A 185 3.14 -24.14 -6.48
C SER A 185 1.97 -23.18 -6.36
N VAL A 186 2.17 -22.08 -5.62
CA VAL A 186 1.17 -21.00 -5.49
C VAL A 186 0.89 -20.32 -6.83
N LEU A 187 1.94 -20.02 -7.60
CA LEU A 187 1.87 -19.30 -8.88
C LEU A 187 1.52 -20.20 -10.08
N ASP A 188 1.55 -21.52 -9.95
CA ASP A 188 1.11 -22.44 -11.00
C ASP A 188 -0.28 -22.99 -10.70
N ASP A 189 -0.41 -23.69 -9.58
CA ASP A 189 -1.61 -24.46 -9.23
C ASP A 189 -2.63 -23.63 -8.45
N GLY A 190 -2.23 -22.42 -8.00
CA GLY A 190 -3.08 -21.61 -7.12
C GLY A 190 -3.34 -22.30 -5.79
N ARG A 191 -2.43 -23.19 -5.35
CA ARG A 191 -2.56 -23.98 -4.12
C ARG A 191 -1.19 -24.30 -3.53
N VAL A 192 -1.16 -24.57 -2.23
CA VAL A 192 0.02 -25.09 -1.53
C VAL A 192 -0.44 -26.10 -0.49
N THR A 193 0.36 -27.13 -0.25
CA THR A 193 0.08 -28.13 0.78
C THR A 193 0.98 -27.89 1.99
N ASP A 194 0.37 -27.82 3.17
CA ASP A 194 1.08 -27.65 4.43
C ASP A 194 1.77 -28.94 4.89
N SER A 195 2.59 -28.87 5.94
CA SER A 195 3.32 -30.04 6.47
C SER A 195 2.42 -31.13 7.05
N LYS A 196 1.14 -30.84 7.28
CA LYS A 196 0.10 -31.79 7.75
C LYS A 196 -0.72 -32.38 6.60
N GLY A 197 -0.37 -32.08 5.34
CA GLY A 197 -1.07 -32.56 4.15
C GLY A 197 -2.36 -31.80 3.83
N ARG A 198 -2.62 -30.66 4.47
CA ARG A 198 -3.79 -29.81 4.19
C ARG A 198 -3.46 -28.90 3.02
N THR A 199 -4.29 -28.93 1.98
CA THR A 199 -4.15 -28.05 0.81
C THR A 199 -4.89 -26.74 1.03
N VAL A 200 -4.19 -25.62 0.85
CA VAL A 200 -4.72 -24.25 0.95
C VAL A 200 -4.79 -23.65 -0.45
N SER A 201 -5.90 -22.98 -0.78
CA SER A 201 -6.10 -22.36 -2.09
C SER A 201 -5.80 -20.87 -2.08
N PHE A 202 -5.13 -20.43 -3.15
CA PHE A 202 -4.75 -19.07 -3.50
C PHE A 202 -5.54 -18.55 -4.73
N ALA A 203 -6.55 -19.29 -5.19
CA ALA A 203 -7.31 -18.94 -6.40
C ALA A 203 -7.95 -17.54 -6.32
N ASN A 204 -8.29 -17.08 -5.11
CA ASN A 204 -8.90 -15.78 -4.87
C ASN A 204 -7.96 -14.77 -4.19
N THR A 205 -6.66 -15.01 -4.24
CA THR A 205 -5.64 -14.10 -3.69
C THR A 205 -5.03 -13.25 -4.78
N ILE A 206 -4.43 -12.12 -4.40
CA ILE A 206 -3.52 -11.38 -5.28
C ILE A 206 -2.13 -11.50 -4.68
N VAL A 207 -1.23 -12.15 -5.40
CA VAL A 207 0.14 -12.38 -4.96
C VAL A 207 1.02 -11.24 -5.49
N ILE A 208 1.59 -10.46 -4.58
CA ILE A 208 2.51 -9.38 -4.91
C ILE A 208 3.86 -9.73 -4.32
N LEU A 209 4.90 -9.71 -5.14
CA LEU A 209 6.28 -9.81 -4.69
C LEU A 209 6.93 -8.45 -4.90
N THR A 210 7.69 -7.96 -3.94
CA THR A 210 8.49 -6.74 -4.13
C THR A 210 9.96 -7.11 -4.26
N SER A 211 10.68 -6.33 -5.07
CA SER A 211 12.12 -6.44 -5.16
C SER A 211 12.77 -5.09 -5.42
N ASN A 212 13.96 -4.91 -4.84
CA ASN A 212 14.81 -3.74 -5.08
C ASN A 212 15.92 -4.02 -6.11
N LEU A 213 15.92 -5.20 -6.76
CA LEU A 213 16.91 -5.56 -7.77
C LEU A 213 16.95 -4.56 -8.93
N GLY A 214 18.16 -4.17 -9.35
CA GLY A 214 18.34 -3.27 -10.48
C GLY A 214 17.84 -1.84 -10.25
N SER A 215 17.42 -1.49 -9.02
CA SER A 215 16.94 -0.14 -8.68
C SER A 215 18.01 0.93 -8.88
N GLN A 216 19.29 0.58 -8.79
CA GLN A 216 20.40 1.50 -9.06
C GLN A 216 20.34 2.10 -10.47
N PHE A 217 19.96 1.31 -11.48
CA PHE A 217 19.85 1.80 -12.87
C PHE A 217 18.73 2.83 -13.02
N LEU A 218 17.62 2.62 -12.30
CA LEU A 218 16.48 3.52 -12.30
C LEU A 218 16.84 4.84 -11.61
N LEU A 219 17.55 4.78 -10.48
CA LEU A 219 18.04 5.95 -9.75
C LEU A 219 19.03 6.77 -10.58
N GLU A 220 20.01 6.11 -11.21
CA GLU A 220 20.99 6.78 -12.08
C GLU A 220 20.31 7.52 -13.24
N ALA A 221 19.32 6.91 -13.89
CA ALA A 221 18.55 7.53 -14.97
C ALA A 221 17.71 8.73 -14.48
N ALA A 222 17.12 8.64 -13.28
CA ALA A 222 16.37 9.75 -12.68
C ALA A 222 17.28 10.94 -12.34
N VAL A 223 18.45 10.68 -11.74
CA VAL A 223 19.45 11.73 -11.46
C VAL A 223 19.90 12.40 -12.75
N ALA A 224 20.22 11.62 -13.79
CA ALA A 224 20.65 12.15 -15.09
C ALA A 224 19.58 13.03 -15.77
N GLN A 225 18.29 12.77 -15.56
CA GLN A 225 17.20 13.61 -16.07
C GLN A 225 17.01 14.91 -15.27
N SER A 226 17.27 14.86 -13.96
CA SER A 226 17.13 16.04 -13.08
C SER A 226 18.29 17.03 -13.21
N SER A 227 19.50 16.53 -13.53
CA SER A 227 20.68 17.34 -13.79
C SER A 227 20.61 17.91 -15.21
N ARG A 228 20.23 19.19 -15.36
CA ARG A 228 20.46 19.91 -16.63
C ARG A 228 21.97 19.83 -16.95
N PRO A 229 22.37 19.51 -18.20
CA PRO A 229 23.77 19.59 -18.59
C PRO A 229 24.18 21.07 -18.59
N THR A 230 24.80 21.54 -17.51
CA THR A 230 25.31 22.92 -17.42
C THR A 230 26.67 23.09 -18.10
N THR A 231 27.35 22.02 -18.51
CA THR A 231 28.54 22.09 -19.36
C THR A 231 28.67 20.84 -20.24
N PRO A 232 29.12 20.98 -21.50
CA PRO A 232 29.55 19.83 -22.31
C PRO A 232 30.91 19.38 -21.79
N ASP A 233 30.93 18.48 -20.80
CA ASP A 233 32.18 17.86 -20.35
C ASP A 233 32.70 16.92 -21.45
N ALA A 234 33.76 17.36 -22.11
CA ALA A 234 34.38 16.70 -23.25
C ALA A 234 35.24 15.53 -22.77
N GLY A 235 34.69 14.31 -22.76
CA GLY A 235 35.54 13.12 -22.61
C GLY A 235 34.88 11.80 -22.24
N ARG A 236 33.65 11.81 -21.73
CA ARG A 236 32.89 10.55 -21.52
C ARG A 236 31.71 10.49 -22.48
N PRO A 237 31.59 9.46 -23.33
CA PRO A 237 30.32 9.15 -23.98
C PRO A 237 29.35 8.69 -22.89
N ARG A 238 28.73 9.63 -22.18
CA ARG A 238 27.55 9.38 -21.38
C ARG A 238 26.39 9.37 -22.35
N THR A 239 26.13 8.22 -22.98
CA THR A 239 24.82 7.97 -23.54
C THR A 239 23.83 8.21 -22.39
N PRO A 240 22.94 9.21 -22.45
CA PRO A 240 21.96 9.39 -21.38
C PRO A 240 21.16 8.09 -21.30
N VAL A 241 21.33 7.36 -20.20
CA VAL A 241 20.53 6.15 -19.96
C VAL A 241 19.10 6.64 -19.78
N THR A 242 18.29 6.48 -20.83
CA THR A 242 16.88 6.82 -20.79
C THR A 242 16.20 5.95 -19.73
N MET A 243 15.07 6.40 -19.18
CA MET A 243 14.32 5.58 -18.22
C MET A 243 13.95 4.20 -18.82
N ALA A 244 13.67 4.15 -20.13
CA ALA A 244 13.42 2.90 -20.83
C ALA A 244 14.65 1.95 -20.81
N ALA A 245 15.85 2.46 -21.11
CA ALA A 245 17.08 1.67 -21.05
C ALA A 245 17.40 1.21 -19.61
N ALA A 246 17.16 2.07 -18.62
CA ALA A 246 17.32 1.71 -17.21
C ALA A 246 16.36 0.58 -16.78
N LYS A 247 15.09 0.62 -17.21
CA LYS A 247 14.12 -0.45 -16.98
C LYS A 247 14.58 -1.76 -17.61
N GLU A 248 15.15 -1.73 -18.81
CA GLU A 248 15.70 -2.93 -19.47
C GLU A 248 16.88 -3.53 -18.67
N LEU A 249 17.80 -2.69 -18.18
CA LEU A 249 18.90 -3.12 -17.32
C LEU A 249 18.41 -3.71 -16.00
N ALA A 250 17.39 -3.10 -15.38
CA ALA A 250 16.77 -3.59 -14.16
C ALA A 250 16.11 -4.97 -14.39
N LEU A 251 15.37 -5.14 -15.49
CA LEU A 251 14.82 -6.43 -15.91
C LEU A 251 15.93 -7.45 -16.19
N GLY A 252 17.07 -7.04 -16.74
CA GLY A 252 18.25 -7.88 -16.91
C GLY A 252 18.85 -8.35 -15.58
N ALA A 253 18.79 -7.54 -14.52
CA ALA A 253 19.19 -7.98 -13.17
C ALA A 253 18.20 -9.01 -12.60
N VAL A 254 16.90 -8.79 -12.76
CA VAL A 254 15.84 -9.72 -12.35
C VAL A 254 16.01 -11.08 -13.04
N LYS A 255 16.22 -11.11 -14.35
CA LYS A 255 16.41 -12.35 -15.14
C LYS A 255 17.67 -13.13 -14.76
N ARG A 256 18.69 -12.48 -14.20
CA ARG A 256 19.91 -13.13 -13.71
C ARG A 256 19.74 -13.72 -12.32
N HIS A 257 18.88 -13.13 -11.50
CA HIS A 257 18.67 -13.54 -10.13
C HIS A 257 17.59 -14.63 -10.00
N PHE A 258 16.44 -14.44 -10.65
CA PHE A 258 15.33 -15.39 -10.56
C PHE A 258 15.33 -16.41 -11.69
N PRO A 259 14.98 -17.68 -11.42
CA PRO A 259 14.79 -18.69 -12.45
C PRO A 259 13.73 -18.28 -13.50
N PRO A 260 13.95 -18.57 -14.79
CA PRO A 260 12.97 -18.27 -15.83
C PRO A 260 11.61 -18.94 -15.60
N GLU A 261 11.58 -20.15 -15.06
CA GLU A 261 10.34 -20.86 -14.70
C GLU A 261 9.48 -20.06 -13.73
N PHE A 262 10.09 -19.40 -12.74
CA PHE A 262 9.42 -18.55 -11.77
C PHE A 262 8.87 -17.28 -12.43
N LEU A 263 9.70 -16.58 -13.21
CA LEU A 263 9.29 -15.35 -13.88
C LEU A 263 8.14 -15.58 -14.87
N ASN A 264 8.15 -16.71 -15.57
CA ASN A 264 7.09 -17.09 -16.51
C ASN A 264 5.77 -17.46 -15.84
N ARG A 265 5.71 -17.54 -14.49
CA ARG A 265 4.46 -17.75 -13.74
C ARG A 265 3.86 -16.46 -13.21
N LEU A 266 4.54 -15.34 -13.32
CA LEU A 266 3.99 -14.03 -12.99
C LEU A 266 3.07 -13.56 -14.12
N ASP A 267 2.00 -12.85 -13.78
CA ASP A 267 1.15 -12.22 -14.79
C ASP A 267 1.83 -10.98 -15.37
N ASP A 268 2.58 -10.25 -14.55
CA ASP A 268 3.37 -9.10 -15.00
C ASP A 268 4.56 -8.79 -14.07
N ILE A 269 5.59 -8.15 -14.64
CA ILE A 269 6.70 -7.54 -13.90
C ILE A 269 6.56 -6.03 -14.02
N VAL A 270 6.22 -5.39 -12.92
CA VAL A 270 5.82 -3.99 -12.87
C VAL A 270 6.96 -3.14 -12.32
N CYS A 271 7.54 -2.28 -13.16
CA CYS A 271 8.62 -1.37 -12.77
C CYS A 271 8.07 -0.05 -12.22
N PHE A 272 8.51 0.32 -11.02
CA PHE A 272 8.21 1.58 -10.35
C PHE A 272 9.35 2.56 -10.57
N ASP A 273 8.99 3.78 -10.92
CA ASP A 273 9.92 4.86 -11.18
C ASP A 273 10.34 5.56 -9.87
N PRO A 274 11.58 6.09 -9.77
CA PRO A 274 11.94 6.98 -8.68
C PRO A 274 11.00 8.19 -8.63
N LEU A 275 10.64 8.62 -7.42
CA LEU A 275 9.70 9.72 -7.24
C LEU A 275 10.35 11.07 -7.56
N ALA A 276 9.73 11.83 -8.47
CA ALA A 276 10.10 13.21 -8.73
C ALA A 276 9.67 14.14 -7.58
N LYS A 277 10.34 15.29 -7.43
CA LYS A 277 10.00 16.30 -6.40
C LYS A 277 8.51 16.69 -6.41
N GLY A 278 7.94 16.91 -7.60
CA GLY A 278 6.51 17.23 -7.73
C GLY A 278 5.58 16.11 -7.23
N GLN A 279 5.96 14.85 -7.42
CA GLN A 279 5.21 13.71 -6.89
C GLN A 279 5.34 13.63 -5.37
N LEU A 280 6.49 13.96 -4.80
CA LEU A 280 6.68 13.99 -3.35
C LEU A 280 5.81 15.03 -2.64
N ILE A 281 5.49 16.16 -3.29
CA ILE A 281 4.52 17.12 -2.75
C ILE A 281 3.12 16.50 -2.64
N GLY A 282 2.71 15.73 -3.65
CA GLY A 282 1.47 14.96 -3.59
C GLY A 282 1.49 13.94 -2.44
N VAL A 283 2.61 13.25 -2.25
CA VAL A 283 2.79 12.31 -1.13
C VAL A 283 2.73 13.04 0.22
N ALA A 284 3.34 14.24 0.34
CA ALA A 284 3.28 15.06 1.54
C ALA A 284 1.82 15.44 1.90
N ARG A 285 0.98 15.79 0.91
CA ARG A 285 -0.45 16.03 1.16
C ARG A 285 -1.17 14.80 1.71
N LEU A 286 -0.90 13.61 1.15
CA LEU A 286 -1.51 12.38 1.66
C LEU A 286 -1.08 12.08 3.09
N MET A 287 0.19 12.29 3.44
CA MET A 287 0.69 12.12 4.81
C MET A 287 0.07 13.14 5.77
N ALA A 288 -0.13 14.39 5.33
CA ALA A 288 -0.84 15.40 6.10
C ALA A 288 -2.32 15.02 6.32
N GLN A 289 -2.97 14.38 5.33
CA GLN A 289 -4.31 13.84 5.49
C GLN A 289 -4.36 12.67 6.48
N GLU A 290 -3.40 11.73 6.41
CA GLU A 290 -3.25 10.64 7.38
C GLU A 290 -3.04 11.17 8.81
N LEU A 291 -2.38 12.32 8.96
CA LEU A 291 -2.26 13.01 10.23
C LEU A 291 -3.58 13.66 10.67
N ASN A 292 -4.34 14.25 9.75
CA ASN A 292 -5.68 14.77 10.04
C ASN A 292 -6.64 13.70 10.54
N ASP A 293 -6.58 12.49 9.98
CA ASP A 293 -7.41 11.38 10.45
C ASP A 293 -7.10 11.00 11.90
N ARG A 294 -5.82 11.12 12.31
CA ARG A 294 -5.38 10.91 13.70
C ARG A 294 -5.78 12.06 14.64
N LEU A 295 -5.89 13.28 14.13
CA LEU A 295 -6.33 14.47 14.87
C LEU A 295 -7.86 14.59 14.97
N ALA A 296 -8.60 13.87 14.14
CA ALA A 296 -10.06 13.91 14.06
C ALA A 296 -10.80 13.66 15.40
N PRO A 297 -10.37 12.75 16.29
CA PRO A 297 -11.03 12.55 17.59
C PRO A 297 -11.00 13.78 18.50
N LYS A 298 -10.02 14.68 18.33
CA LYS A 298 -9.91 15.97 19.02
C LYS A 298 -10.57 17.12 18.27
N ASN A 299 -11.19 16.82 17.12
CA ASN A 299 -11.71 17.79 16.18
C ASN A 299 -10.65 18.84 15.76
N ILE A 300 -9.37 18.48 15.77
CA ILE A 300 -8.29 19.34 15.28
C ILE A 300 -8.09 19.08 13.79
N THR A 301 -7.86 20.13 13.01
CA THR A 301 -7.48 20.00 11.59
C THR A 301 -6.19 20.74 11.32
N LEU A 302 -5.20 20.03 10.81
CA LEU A 302 -3.99 20.59 10.22
C LEU A 302 -4.25 20.98 8.76
N ALA A 303 -3.99 22.24 8.44
CA ALA A 303 -3.92 22.76 7.09
C ALA A 303 -2.46 23.14 6.78
N MET A 304 -1.79 22.37 5.92
CA MET A 304 -0.45 22.74 5.44
C MET A 304 -0.57 23.57 4.16
N THR A 305 0.10 24.72 4.11
CA THR A 305 0.19 25.52 2.89
C THR A 305 1.09 24.85 1.85
N ASP A 306 0.99 25.28 0.60
CA ASP A 306 1.85 24.79 -0.48
C ASP A 306 3.33 25.11 -0.20
N ALA A 307 3.62 26.28 0.38
CA ALA A 307 4.96 26.65 0.79
C ALA A 307 5.53 25.73 1.89
N ALA A 308 4.72 25.33 2.88
CA ALA A 308 5.12 24.37 3.90
C ALA A 308 5.39 22.98 3.31
N LEU A 309 4.56 22.53 2.37
CA LEU A 309 4.73 21.24 1.70
C LEU A 309 5.98 21.23 0.81
N GLU A 310 6.22 22.30 0.05
CA GLU A 310 7.42 22.46 -0.78
C GLU A 310 8.69 22.48 0.07
N TYR A 311 8.67 23.21 1.19
CA TYR A 311 9.77 23.23 2.15
C TYR A 311 10.05 21.85 2.75
N ALA A 312 9.01 21.14 3.18
CA ALA A 312 9.13 19.78 3.71
C ALA A 312 9.80 18.83 2.70
N VAL A 313 9.39 18.89 1.43
CA VAL A 313 9.98 18.09 0.36
C VAL A 313 11.42 18.53 0.09
N ALA A 314 11.70 19.82 0.01
CA ALA A 314 13.05 20.33 -0.23
C ALA A 314 14.03 19.91 0.88
N ALA A 315 13.62 19.99 2.14
CA ALA A 315 14.44 19.65 3.31
C ALA A 315 14.62 18.14 3.53
N SER A 316 13.87 17.29 2.83
CA SER A 316 13.89 15.82 3.00
C SER A 316 14.10 15.05 1.69
N TYR A 317 14.50 15.72 0.62
CA TYR A 317 14.61 15.08 -0.69
C TYR A 317 15.86 14.20 -0.80
N GLU A 318 15.67 12.89 -0.73
CA GLU A 318 16.73 11.92 -1.04
C GLU A 318 16.25 10.91 -2.09
N PRO A 319 16.71 11.01 -3.36
CA PRO A 319 16.23 10.16 -4.45
C PRO A 319 16.31 8.65 -4.17
N ALA A 320 17.38 8.22 -3.47
CA ALA A 320 17.63 6.80 -3.19
C ALA A 320 16.60 6.16 -2.25
N TYR A 321 15.92 6.96 -1.42
CA TYR A 321 15.02 6.49 -0.37
C TYR A 321 13.54 6.84 -0.62
N GLY A 322 13.24 7.48 -1.75
CA GLY A 322 11.87 7.84 -2.14
C GLY A 322 11.19 8.72 -1.09
N ALA A 323 9.97 8.39 -0.70
CA ALA A 323 9.20 9.18 0.27
C ALA A 323 9.53 8.89 1.75
N ARG A 324 10.46 7.97 2.06
CA ARG A 324 10.77 7.59 3.45
C ARG A 324 11.36 8.76 4.27
N PRO A 325 12.34 9.53 3.78
CA PRO A 325 12.88 10.65 4.54
C PRO A 325 11.83 11.74 4.78
N LEU A 326 10.94 11.99 3.81
CA LEU A 326 9.81 12.91 3.96
C LEU A 326 8.88 12.48 5.12
N ARG A 327 8.52 11.19 5.21
CA ARG A 327 7.71 10.67 6.32
C ARG A 327 8.39 10.95 7.66
N ARG A 328 9.68 10.62 7.77
CA ARG A 328 10.48 10.84 8.99
C ARG A 328 10.58 12.33 9.34
N TRP A 329 10.76 13.18 8.34
CA TRP A 329 10.83 14.63 8.52
C TRP A 329 9.50 15.18 9.07
N LEU A 330 8.36 14.78 8.51
CA LEU A 330 7.04 15.18 9.01
C LEU A 330 6.79 14.67 10.44
N GLU A 331 7.25 13.46 10.77
CA GLU A 331 7.17 12.93 12.14
C GLU A 331 8.00 13.78 13.12
N HIS A 332 9.24 14.10 12.77
CA HIS A 332 10.16 14.82 13.65
C HIS A 332 9.83 16.29 13.81
N HIS A 333 9.29 16.95 12.80
CA HIS A 333 9.00 18.39 12.82
C HIS A 333 7.51 18.62 13.08
N ILE A 334 6.65 18.31 12.10
CA ILE A 334 5.22 18.62 12.17
C ILE A 334 4.52 17.89 13.31
N ILE A 335 4.63 16.56 13.38
CA ILE A 335 3.90 15.78 14.40
C ILE A 335 4.40 16.12 15.80
N THR A 336 5.71 16.26 15.95
CA THR A 336 6.32 16.57 17.24
C THR A 336 5.94 17.98 17.72
N ASP A 337 5.93 18.98 16.85
CA ASP A 337 5.49 20.34 17.18
C ASP A 337 4.02 20.38 17.58
N LEU A 338 3.13 19.75 16.79
CA LEU A 338 1.71 19.67 17.13
C LEU A 338 1.49 18.92 18.45
N SER A 339 2.24 17.85 18.71
CA SER A 339 2.16 17.11 19.96
C SER A 339 2.55 17.99 21.15
N ARG A 340 3.61 18.80 21.02
CA ARG A 340 3.99 19.78 22.05
C ARG A 340 2.89 20.81 22.29
N MET A 341 2.33 21.41 21.24
CA MET A 341 1.27 22.42 21.36
C MET A 341 0.00 21.85 22.01
N ILE A 342 -0.36 20.59 21.72
CA ILE A 342 -1.49 19.91 22.35
C ILE A 342 -1.22 19.67 23.85
N ILE A 343 -0.01 19.23 24.20
CA ILE A 343 0.36 18.94 25.59
C ILE A 343 0.53 20.22 26.41
N SER A 344 1.06 21.30 25.83
CA SER A 344 1.22 22.59 26.51
C SER A 344 -0.10 23.35 26.66
N GLY A 345 -1.15 22.94 25.94
CA GLY A 345 -2.46 23.61 25.91
C GLY A 345 -2.53 24.80 24.97
N GLU A 346 -1.52 25.04 24.13
CA GLU A 346 -1.53 26.07 23.08
C GLU A 346 -2.47 25.72 21.93
N LEU A 347 -2.68 24.42 21.67
CA LEU A 347 -3.62 23.93 20.68
C LEU A 347 -4.79 23.22 21.36
N GLU A 348 -5.91 23.93 21.44
CA GLU A 348 -7.16 23.41 22.02
C GLU A 348 -7.93 22.53 21.01
N ASP A 349 -8.78 21.65 21.54
CA ASP A 349 -9.69 20.84 20.73
C ASP A 349 -10.61 21.73 19.87
N SER A 350 -11.12 21.20 18.75
CA SER A 350 -11.96 21.96 17.79
C SER A 350 -11.28 23.17 17.14
N THR A 351 -9.98 23.06 16.86
CA THR A 351 -9.18 24.12 16.24
C THR A 351 -8.69 23.73 14.85
N THR A 352 -8.58 24.69 13.94
CA THR A 352 -7.83 24.54 12.69
C THR A 352 -6.45 25.16 12.90
N VAL A 353 -5.40 24.37 12.76
CA VAL A 353 -4.01 24.84 12.80
C VAL A 353 -3.47 24.91 11.37
N THR A 354 -3.03 26.09 10.96
CA THR A 354 -2.37 26.31 9.68
C THR A 354 -0.86 26.30 9.89
N CYS A 355 -0.18 25.41 9.18
CA CYS A 355 1.27 25.33 9.11
C CYS A 355 1.73 25.96 7.79
N ASP A 356 2.57 26.99 7.90
CA ASP A 356 3.13 27.73 6.77
C ASP A 356 4.66 27.78 6.84
N TYR A 357 5.31 28.05 5.71
CA TYR A 357 6.75 28.30 5.67
C TYR A 357 7.03 29.80 5.53
N SER A 358 7.70 30.37 6.53
CA SER A 358 8.11 31.77 6.51
C SER A 358 9.47 31.90 5.84
N GLY A 359 9.49 32.37 4.60
CA GLY A 359 10.74 32.68 3.88
C GLY A 359 11.58 33.80 4.52
N ILE A 360 11.01 34.56 5.46
CA ILE A 360 11.71 35.62 6.21
C ILE A 360 12.54 35.02 7.36
N THR A 361 11.95 34.07 8.10
CA THR A 361 12.61 33.44 9.26
C THR A 361 13.32 32.15 8.89
N GLY A 362 13.05 31.59 7.71
CA GLY A 362 13.57 30.30 7.28
C GLY A 362 12.97 29.11 8.05
N THR A 363 11.88 29.32 8.78
CA THR A 363 11.27 28.33 9.69
C THR A 363 9.80 28.10 9.38
N LEU A 364 9.29 26.97 9.88
CA LEU A 364 7.85 26.70 9.92
C LEU A 364 7.17 27.62 10.94
N ALA A 365 6.02 28.17 10.56
CA ALA A 365 5.16 29.00 11.40
C ALA A 365 3.79 28.34 11.55
N TYR A 366 3.24 28.38 12.76
CA TYR A 366 1.93 27.82 13.06
C TYR A 366 0.98 28.93 13.51
N SER A 367 -0.23 28.93 12.96
CA SER A 367 -1.32 29.78 13.40
C SER A 367 -2.53 28.93 13.68
N SER A 368 -3.32 29.28 14.70
CA SER A 368 -4.49 28.49 15.09
C SER A 368 -5.74 29.36 15.12
N GLU A 369 -6.84 28.83 14.58
CA GLU A 369 -8.14 29.46 14.59
C GLU A 369 -9.20 28.47 15.09
N PRO A 370 -10.05 28.86 16.07
CA PRO A 370 -11.16 28.01 16.50
C PRO A 370 -12.07 27.68 15.33
N LYS A 371 -12.51 26.43 15.21
CA LYS A 371 -13.49 26.06 14.19
C LYS A 371 -14.83 26.75 14.48
N PRO A 372 -15.53 27.23 13.44
CA PRO A 372 -16.85 27.81 13.63
C PRO A 372 -17.78 26.77 14.26
N VAL A 373 -18.39 27.14 15.39
CA VAL A 373 -19.40 26.31 16.04
C VAL A 373 -20.61 26.25 15.11
N LEU A 374 -20.92 25.07 14.56
CA LEU A 374 -22.14 24.85 13.80
C LEU A 374 -23.34 25.25 14.70
N PRO A 375 -24.29 26.07 14.21
CA PRO A 375 -25.44 26.48 15.00
C PRO A 375 -26.26 25.25 15.41
N GLY A 376 -26.14 24.85 16.68
CA GLY A 376 -26.78 23.64 17.23
C GLY A 376 -25.93 22.88 18.26
N ALA A 377 -24.62 23.10 18.32
CA ALA A 377 -23.76 22.56 19.38
C ALA A 377 -23.55 23.62 20.48
N ALA A 378 -23.74 23.24 21.75
CA ALA A 378 -23.60 24.14 22.89
C ALA A 378 -22.22 24.83 22.91
N THR A 379 -22.24 26.15 23.08
CA THR A 379 -21.08 27.05 23.01
C THR A 379 -20.10 26.84 24.17
N PRO A 380 -18.81 26.56 23.92
CA PRO A 380 -17.75 26.96 24.82
C PRO A 380 -17.38 28.43 24.56
N ARG A 381 -16.91 29.12 25.60
CA ARG A 381 -16.62 30.56 25.59
C ARG A 381 -15.45 30.88 24.67
N SER A 382 -15.62 31.88 23.80
CA SER A 382 -14.58 32.35 22.88
C SER A 382 -13.48 33.14 23.60
N ASN A 383 -12.22 32.82 23.34
CA ASN A 383 -11.12 33.77 23.45
C ASN A 383 -10.57 34.04 22.03
N GLY A 384 -10.36 35.32 21.73
CA GLY A 384 -10.08 35.81 20.37
C GLY A 384 -8.80 35.27 19.72
N LYS A 385 -8.70 35.46 18.40
CA LYS A 385 -7.52 35.15 17.58
C LYS A 385 -6.24 35.59 18.30
N ARG A 386 -5.38 34.63 18.65
CA ARG A 386 -4.05 34.89 19.19
C ARG A 386 -3.02 34.48 18.14
N PRO A 387 -2.12 35.38 17.70
CA PRO A 387 -0.92 34.94 17.02
C PRO A 387 -0.11 34.08 18.01
N ILE A 388 0.26 32.87 17.59
CA ILE A 388 1.22 32.04 18.33
C ILE A 388 2.59 32.62 18.00
N ASN A 389 3.18 33.37 18.92
CA ASN A 389 4.50 33.95 18.73
C ASN A 389 5.54 32.91 19.16
N LEU A 390 6.10 32.19 18.20
CA LEU A 390 7.27 31.35 18.42
C LEU A 390 8.53 32.20 18.23
N GLU A 391 9.46 32.14 19.18
CA GLU A 391 10.85 32.49 18.87
C GLU A 391 11.35 31.52 17.79
N PRO A 392 12.14 31.99 16.79
CA PRO A 392 12.67 31.13 15.75
C PRO A 392 13.57 30.06 16.37
N MET A 393 13.04 28.85 16.51
CA MET A 393 13.84 27.68 16.87
C MET A 393 14.61 27.26 15.63
N GLY A 394 15.82 27.80 15.49
CA GLY A 394 16.73 27.49 14.41
C GLY A 394 17.11 26.02 14.46
N TYR A 395 16.65 25.26 13.48
CA TYR A 395 17.29 24.01 13.08
C TYR A 395 18.22 24.35 11.93
N THR A 396 19.49 24.59 12.23
CA THR A 396 20.54 24.54 11.22
C THR A 396 20.70 23.08 10.79
N VAL A 397 20.45 22.83 9.50
CA VAL A 397 20.88 21.60 8.84
C VAL A 397 22.38 21.73 8.67
N GLU A 398 23.15 20.92 9.38
CA GLU A 398 24.58 20.76 9.08
C GLU A 398 24.71 19.99 7.76
N ASP A 399 25.38 20.58 6.78
CA ASP A 399 25.79 19.91 5.54
C ASP A 399 26.76 18.76 5.90
N PRO A 400 26.61 17.54 5.36
CA PRO A 400 27.49 16.41 5.71
C PRO A 400 28.90 16.43 5.10
N ASP A 401 29.32 17.50 4.40
CA ASP A 401 30.51 17.49 3.54
C ASP A 401 31.58 18.51 3.96
N ASP A 402 32.03 18.51 5.22
CA ASP A 402 33.16 19.35 5.66
C ASP A 402 34.09 18.71 6.71
N ASP A 403 34.22 17.38 6.70
CA ASP A 403 35.27 16.66 7.46
C ASP A 403 36.26 15.99 6.51
N ASP A 404 37.07 16.80 5.81
CA ASP A 404 38.19 16.30 5.01
C ASP A 404 39.35 17.33 4.99
N ASP A 405 39.83 17.75 6.17
CA ASP A 405 41.17 18.36 6.28
C ASP A 405 41.63 18.41 7.74
N GLU A 406 42.13 17.30 8.28
CA GLU A 406 43.17 17.31 9.34
C GLU A 406 43.67 15.88 9.64
N MET A 407 44.64 15.40 8.86
CA MET A 407 45.73 14.55 9.38
C MET A 407 46.89 14.53 8.36
N ARG A 408 47.69 15.60 8.40
CA ARG A 408 49.10 15.55 8.03
C ARG A 408 49.91 15.86 9.29
N GLU A 409 50.51 14.83 9.87
CA GLU A 409 51.91 14.81 10.33
C GLU A 409 52.37 13.36 10.55
#